data_AF-A0A7C8YDE4-F1
#
_entry.id   AF-A0A7C8YDE4-F1
#
_cell.length_a   1.000
_cell.length_b   1.000
_cell.length_c   1.000
_cell.angle_alpha   90.00
_cell.angle_beta   90.00
_cell.angle_gamma   90.00
#
_symmetry.space_group_name_H-M   'P 1'
#
loop_
_entity.id
_entity.type
_entity.pdbx_description
1 polymer ?
#
loop_
_entity_poly.entity_id
_entity_poly.type
_entity_poly.pdbx_seq_one_letter_code
_entity_poly.pdbx_strand_id
1 'polypeptide(L)'
;EEEAVTAFRQILVERDLLPLHLDDYHTMLRFLKARKFDLDKTVHMWEEMMKWRKENGVDTIIEDFHYDEYEEVQRYYPHGYHGVDKEGRPVYIERLGKIEPSKLMNVTTVDRFLKYHIQGFEKAFAEKFPACSIAAKR
;
A
#
# COMPACT_ATOMS: atom_id res chain seq x y z
N GLU A 1 -12.58 9.62 17.88
CA GLU A 1 -11.83 8.71 16.98
C GLU A 1 -11.17 7.58 17.77
N GLU A 2 -10.48 7.89 18.87
CA GLU A 2 -9.80 6.91 19.74
C GLU A 2 -10.70 5.76 20.25
N GLU A 3 -11.91 6.08 20.75
CA GLU A 3 -12.89 5.06 21.17
C GLU A 3 -13.27 4.12 20.01
N ALA A 4 -13.48 4.66 18.81
CA ALA A 4 -13.84 3.87 17.63
C ALA A 4 -12.68 2.97 17.17
N VAL A 5 -11.44 3.46 17.23
CA VAL A 5 -10.25 2.63 16.95
C VAL A 5 -10.12 1.52 17.98
N THR A 6 -10.36 1.82 19.26
CA THR A 6 -10.29 0.82 20.34
C THR A 6 -11.35 -0.27 20.16
N ALA A 7 -12.59 0.11 19.88
CA ALA A 7 -13.68 -0.82 19.61
C ALA A 7 -13.39 -1.69 18.38
N PHE A 8 -12.89 -1.08 17.29
CA PHE A 8 -12.51 -1.81 16.10
C PHE A 8 -11.36 -2.80 16.36
N ARG A 9 -10.31 -2.36 17.08
CA ARG A 9 -9.18 -3.21 17.48
C ARG A 9 -9.64 -4.41 18.30
N GLN A 10 -10.52 -4.21 19.28
CA GLN A 10 -11.06 -5.30 20.10
C GLN A 10 -11.77 -6.35 19.24
N ILE A 11 -12.63 -5.92 18.31
CA ILE A 11 -13.32 -6.83 17.39
C ILE A 11 -12.31 -7.64 16.55
N LEU A 12 -11.26 -7.00 16.03
CA LEU A 12 -10.25 -7.70 15.23
C LEU A 12 -9.44 -8.71 16.06
N VAL A 13 -9.10 -8.38 17.31
CA VAL A 13 -8.39 -9.29 18.23
C VAL A 13 -9.27 -10.50 18.57
N GLU A 14 -10.54 -10.28 18.91
CA GLU A 14 -11.48 -11.36 19.25
C GLU A 14 -11.70 -12.34 18.10
N ARG A 15 -11.57 -11.87 16.86
CA ARG A 15 -11.74 -12.68 15.64
C ARG A 15 -10.44 -13.24 15.07
N ASP A 16 -9.30 -13.02 15.72
CA ASP A 16 -7.97 -13.40 15.22
C ASP A 16 -7.66 -12.81 13.82
N LEU A 17 -8.07 -11.56 13.61
CA LEU A 17 -7.93 -10.83 12.35
C LEU A 17 -6.89 -9.70 12.42
N LEU A 18 -6.12 -9.58 13.51
CA LEU A 18 -5.17 -8.50 13.74
C LEU A 18 -3.71 -9.00 13.82
N PRO A 19 -3.00 -9.09 12.68
CA PRO A 19 -1.55 -9.32 12.70
C PRO A 19 -0.82 -8.18 13.41
N LEU A 20 0.25 -8.51 14.14
CA LEU A 20 1.03 -7.54 14.90
C LEU A 20 1.59 -6.39 14.03
N HIS A 21 2.00 -6.69 12.79
CA HIS A 21 2.55 -5.69 11.88
C HIS A 21 1.48 -4.71 11.32
N LEU A 22 0.19 -5.02 11.48
CA LEU A 22 -0.94 -4.16 11.10
C LEU A 22 -1.66 -3.54 12.30
N ASP A 23 -1.22 -3.85 13.53
CA ASP A 23 -1.74 -3.28 14.78
C ASP A 23 -1.19 -1.86 15.00
N ASP A 24 -1.57 -0.96 14.11
CA ASP A 24 -1.22 0.45 14.13
C ASP A 24 -2.49 1.33 14.17
N TYR A 25 -2.47 2.33 15.05
CA TYR A 25 -3.58 3.26 15.25
C TYR A 25 -4.00 3.94 13.94
N HIS A 26 -3.04 4.44 13.15
CA HIS A 26 -3.34 5.18 11.93
C HIS A 26 -3.85 4.27 10.82
N THR A 27 -3.40 3.02 10.77
CA THR A 27 -3.88 1.99 9.86
C THR A 27 -5.35 1.67 10.14
N MET A 28 -5.70 1.34 11.37
CA MET A 28 -7.10 1.12 11.76
C MET A 28 -7.99 2.35 11.50
N LEU A 29 -7.49 3.54 11.82
CA LEU A 29 -8.22 4.79 11.58
C LEU A 29 -8.51 5.04 10.09
N ARG A 30 -7.63 4.63 9.17
CA ARG A 30 -7.88 4.73 7.72
C ARG A 30 -9.07 3.89 7.27
N PHE A 31 -9.19 2.66 7.77
CA PHE A 31 -10.34 1.79 7.45
C PHE A 31 -11.65 2.38 7.99
N LEU A 32 -11.62 2.84 9.24
CA LEU A 32 -12.77 3.51 9.86
C LEU A 32 -13.21 4.73 9.04
N LYS A 33 -12.27 5.61 8.67
CA LYS A 33 -12.56 6.79 7.83
C LYS A 33 -13.12 6.40 6.47
N ALA A 34 -12.56 5.36 5.82
CA ALA A 34 -13.02 4.86 4.53
C ALA A 34 -14.45 4.30 4.55
N ARG A 35 -14.97 3.96 5.73
CA ARG A 35 -16.35 3.49 5.93
C ARG A 35 -17.19 4.42 6.80
N LYS A 36 -16.77 5.68 6.96
CA LYS A 36 -17.49 6.70 7.74
C LYS A 36 -17.81 6.23 9.18
N PHE A 37 -16.90 5.47 9.77
CA PHE A 37 -17.01 4.87 11.11
C PHE A 37 -18.15 3.84 11.28
N ASP A 38 -18.67 3.29 10.18
CA ASP A 38 -19.58 2.13 10.19
C ASP A 38 -18.75 0.87 10.52
N LEU A 39 -18.85 0.38 11.76
CA LEU A 39 -18.01 -0.71 12.26
C LEU A 39 -18.19 -2.01 11.47
N ASP A 40 -19.42 -2.41 11.16
CA ASP A 40 -19.67 -3.65 10.43
C ASP A 40 -19.04 -3.62 9.04
N LYS A 41 -19.21 -2.51 8.31
CA LYS A 41 -18.57 -2.33 7.00
C LYS A 41 -17.04 -2.21 7.09
N THR A 42 -16.54 -1.65 8.19
CA THR A 42 -15.10 -1.52 8.44
C THR A 42 -14.47 -2.90 8.65
N VAL A 43 -15.08 -3.74 9.48
CA VAL A 43 -14.65 -5.12 9.72
C VAL A 43 -14.71 -5.94 8.44
N HIS A 44 -15.79 -5.84 7.68
CA HIS A 44 -15.89 -6.52 6.39
C HIS A 44 -14.78 -6.09 5.41
N MET A 45 -14.49 -4.78 5.33
CA MET A 45 -13.39 -4.29 4.48
C MET A 45 -12.01 -4.81 4.94
N TRP A 46 -11.82 -4.97 6.25
CA TRP A 46 -10.59 -5.52 6.80
C TRP A 46 -10.43 -7.02 6.50
N GLU A 47 -11.49 -7.81 6.69
CA GLU A 47 -11.53 -9.24 6.35
C GLU A 47 -11.18 -9.48 4.88
N GLU A 48 -11.79 -8.71 3.97
CA GLU A 48 -11.49 -8.78 2.54
C GLU A 48 -10.03 -8.41 2.24
N MET A 49 -9.49 -7.39 2.91
CA MET A 49 -8.09 -7.02 2.78
C MET A 49 -7.15 -8.14 3.26
N MET A 50 -7.43 -8.75 4.42
CA MET A 50 -6.63 -9.86 4.96
C MET A 50 -6.62 -11.06 4.03
N LYS A 51 -7.78 -11.41 3.47
CA LYS A 51 -7.91 -12.46 2.47
C LYS A 51 -7.10 -12.13 1.22
N TRP A 52 -7.25 -10.91 0.69
CA TRP A 52 -6.52 -10.46 -0.50
C TRP A 52 -4.99 -10.48 -0.29
N ARG A 53 -4.51 -10.05 0.89
CA ARG A 53 -3.08 -10.08 1.22
C ARG A 53 -2.52 -11.50 1.19
N LYS A 54 -3.26 -12.45 1.77
CA LYS A 54 -2.90 -13.87 1.76
C LYS A 54 -2.88 -14.45 0.34
N GLU A 55 -3.90 -14.16 -0.47
CA GLU A 55 -4.02 -14.66 -1.85
C GLU A 55 -2.92 -14.11 -2.77
N ASN A 56 -2.44 -12.89 -2.52
CA ASN A 56 -1.43 -12.23 -3.35
C ASN A 56 0.00 -12.30 -2.76
N GLY A 57 0.19 -12.97 -1.62
CA GLY A 57 1.51 -13.10 -0.97
C GLY A 57 2.11 -11.76 -0.57
N VAL A 58 1.28 -10.82 -0.11
CA VAL A 58 1.68 -9.42 0.10
C VAL A 58 2.66 -9.27 1.26
N ASP A 59 2.49 -10.08 2.31
CA ASP A 59 3.29 -9.96 3.54
C ASP A 59 4.77 -10.31 3.36
N THR A 60 5.13 -11.02 2.29
CA THR A 60 6.51 -11.38 1.96
C THR A 60 6.96 -10.83 0.60
N ILE A 61 6.17 -9.96 -0.02
CA ILE A 61 6.40 -9.50 -1.40
C ILE A 61 7.65 -8.63 -1.53
N ILE A 62 8.10 -7.99 -0.45
CA ILE A 62 9.32 -7.17 -0.48
C ILE A 62 10.55 -8.06 -0.67
N GLU A 63 10.55 -9.22 -0.02
CA GLU A 63 11.63 -10.20 -0.03
C GLU A 63 11.56 -11.15 -1.24
N ASP A 64 10.37 -11.65 -1.56
CA ASP A 64 10.19 -12.76 -2.49
C ASP A 64 10.08 -12.34 -3.97
N PHE A 65 9.69 -11.09 -4.24
CA PHE A 65 9.40 -10.64 -5.61
C PHE A 65 10.54 -9.80 -6.20
N HIS A 66 11.17 -10.34 -7.25
CA HIS A 66 12.16 -9.62 -8.05
C HIS A 66 11.58 -9.16 -9.39
N TYR A 67 11.69 -7.86 -9.64
CA TYR A 67 11.17 -7.21 -10.84
C TYR A 67 12.32 -6.79 -11.77
N ASP A 68 12.98 -7.78 -12.36
CA ASP A 68 14.21 -7.61 -13.14
C ASP A 68 14.02 -6.73 -14.38
N GLU A 69 12.80 -6.70 -14.95
CA GLU A 69 12.46 -5.88 -16.10
C GLU A 69 12.19 -4.40 -15.78
N TYR A 70 12.40 -3.97 -14.53
CA TYR A 70 12.10 -2.61 -14.06
C TYR A 70 12.70 -1.51 -14.94
N GLU A 71 13.99 -1.61 -15.29
CA GLU A 71 14.67 -0.58 -16.09
C GLU A 71 14.07 -0.45 -17.50
N GLU A 72 13.64 -1.56 -18.09
CA GLU A 72 13.02 -1.57 -19.40
C GLU A 72 11.58 -1.04 -19.33
N VAL A 73 10.82 -1.42 -18.30
CA VAL A 73 9.49 -0.88 -18.01
C VAL A 73 9.53 0.65 -17.84
N GLN A 74 10.54 1.19 -17.15
CA GLN A 74 10.71 2.64 -16.96
C GLN A 74 10.89 3.42 -18.28
N ARG A 75 11.36 2.78 -19.36
CA ARG A 75 11.46 3.42 -20.68
C ARG A 75 10.09 3.66 -21.30
N TYR A 76 9.15 2.73 -21.10
CA TYR A 76 7.81 2.76 -21.69
C TYR A 76 6.74 3.29 -20.76
N TYR A 77 6.97 3.26 -19.46
CA TYR A 77 6.10 3.86 -18.46
C TYR A 77 6.97 4.52 -17.37
N PRO A 78 7.45 5.75 -17.59
CA PRO A 78 8.27 6.43 -16.60
C PRO A 78 7.41 6.84 -15.39
N HIS A 79 7.77 6.34 -14.21
CA HIS A 79 7.07 6.64 -12.97
C HIS A 79 7.99 6.48 -11.75
N GLY A 80 7.70 7.18 -10.66
CA GLY A 80 8.45 7.02 -9.42
C GLY A 80 8.23 8.14 -8.42
N TYR A 81 8.81 7.96 -7.23
CA TYR A 81 8.80 8.97 -6.19
C TYR A 81 9.94 9.97 -6.38
N HIS A 82 9.65 11.26 -6.20
CA HIS A 82 10.67 12.31 -6.24
C HIS A 82 10.31 13.49 -5.32
N GLY A 83 11.11 13.69 -4.26
CA GLY A 83 10.92 14.78 -3.31
C GLY A 83 9.68 14.62 -2.42
N VAL A 84 9.36 15.70 -1.71
CA VAL A 84 8.20 15.82 -0.83
C VAL A 84 7.45 17.13 -1.09
N ASP A 85 6.15 17.15 -0.81
CA ASP A 85 5.36 18.38 -0.85
C ASP A 85 5.61 19.28 0.38
N LYS A 86 4.92 20.43 0.44
CA LYS A 86 5.04 21.39 1.56
C LYS A 86 4.57 20.83 2.90
N GLU A 87 3.80 19.75 2.90
CA GLU A 87 3.30 19.07 4.09
C GLU A 87 4.14 17.83 4.45
N GLY A 88 5.22 17.57 3.71
CA GLY A 88 6.12 16.44 3.93
C GLY A 88 5.66 15.14 3.28
N ARG A 89 4.63 15.15 2.42
CA ARG A 89 4.14 13.92 1.77
C ARG A 89 5.05 13.53 0.60
N PRO A 90 5.40 12.25 0.43
CA PRO A 90 6.22 11.83 -0.70
C PRO A 90 5.46 12.02 -2.01
N VAL A 91 6.08 12.67 -2.99
CA VAL A 91 5.45 12.97 -4.28
C VAL A 91 5.72 11.82 -5.24
N TYR A 92 4.66 11.18 -5.72
CA TYR A 92 4.71 10.14 -6.75
C TYR A 92 4.28 10.72 -8.09
N ILE A 93 5.09 10.49 -9.13
CA ILE A 93 4.93 11.07 -10.46
C ILE A 93 4.77 9.95 -11.47
N GLU A 94 3.69 9.96 -12.24
CA GLU A 94 3.45 9.07 -13.37
C GLU A 94 3.33 9.88 -14.66
N ARG A 95 4.13 9.52 -15.68
CA ARG A 95 4.12 10.22 -16.96
C ARG A 95 3.21 9.52 -17.95
N LEU A 96 1.89 9.56 -17.69
CA LEU A 96 0.89 8.84 -18.50
C LEU A 96 0.95 9.18 -20.01
N GLY A 97 1.24 10.43 -20.36
CA GLY A 97 1.40 10.87 -21.75
C GLY A 97 2.64 10.31 -22.47
N LYS A 98 3.49 9.54 -21.78
CA LYS A 98 4.64 8.83 -22.35
C LYS A 98 4.45 7.32 -22.34
N ILE A 99 3.27 6.81 -21.96
CA ILE A 99 3.04 5.38 -21.90
C ILE A 99 2.96 4.81 -23.32
N GLU A 100 3.67 3.71 -23.55
CA GLU A 100 3.52 2.87 -24.74
C GLU A 100 2.98 1.49 -24.35
N PRO A 101 1.64 1.30 -24.22
CA PRO A 101 1.06 0.08 -23.63
C PRO A 101 1.46 -1.21 -24.35
N SER A 102 1.46 -1.19 -25.68
CA SER A 102 1.83 -2.37 -26.47
C SER A 102 3.29 -2.79 -26.24
N LYS A 103 4.20 -1.83 -26.06
CA LYS A 103 5.60 -2.13 -25.74
C LYS A 103 5.77 -2.58 -24.30
N LEU A 104 5.06 -1.93 -23.37
CA LEU A 104 5.06 -2.33 -21.96
C LEU A 104 4.63 -3.80 -21.78
N MET A 105 3.56 -4.22 -22.48
CA MET A 105 3.07 -5.60 -22.42
C MET A 105 3.96 -6.63 -23.14
N ASN A 106 4.95 -6.19 -23.92
CA ASN A 106 5.97 -7.08 -24.48
C ASN A 106 7.12 -7.34 -23.50
N VAL A 107 7.30 -6.45 -22.50
CA VAL A 107 8.39 -6.48 -21.53
C VAL A 107 7.98 -7.14 -20.23
N THR A 108 6.74 -6.89 -19.79
CA THR A 108 6.19 -7.45 -18.57
C THR A 108 4.79 -8.01 -18.80
N THR A 109 4.26 -8.72 -17.82
CA THR A 109 2.88 -9.20 -17.81
C THR A 109 2.04 -8.36 -16.85
N VAL A 110 0.72 -8.37 -17.03
CA VAL A 110 -0.20 -7.68 -16.11
C VAL A 110 -0.01 -8.16 -14.67
N ASP A 111 0.15 -9.46 -14.43
CA ASP A 111 0.36 -10.03 -13.09
C ASP A 111 1.65 -9.52 -12.44
N ARG A 112 2.77 -9.54 -13.18
CA ARG A 112 4.05 -9.04 -12.68
C ARG A 112 4.02 -7.54 -12.43
N PHE A 113 3.41 -6.79 -13.35
CA PHE A 113 3.24 -5.34 -13.20
C PHE A 113 2.40 -4.97 -11.98
N LEU A 114 1.32 -5.72 -11.70
CA LEU A 114 0.52 -5.56 -10.50
C LEU A 114 1.32 -5.89 -9.24
N LYS A 115 2.05 -7.01 -9.21
CA LYS A 115 2.92 -7.37 -8.07
C LYS A 115 3.98 -6.32 -7.81
N TYR A 116 4.57 -5.76 -8.85
CA TYR A 116 5.50 -4.64 -8.74
C TYR A 116 4.86 -3.42 -8.05
N HIS A 117 3.64 -3.05 -8.43
CA HIS A 117 2.93 -1.95 -7.77
C HIS A 117 2.56 -2.26 -6.31
N ILE A 118 2.11 -3.49 -6.03
CA ILE A 118 1.83 -3.94 -4.66
C ILE A 118 3.11 -3.82 -3.81
N GLN A 119 4.24 -4.34 -4.29
CA GLN A 119 5.53 -4.21 -3.63
C GLN A 119 5.91 -2.74 -3.43
N GLY A 120 5.65 -1.88 -4.42
CA GLY A 120 5.88 -0.44 -4.32
C GLY A 120 5.09 0.21 -3.18
N PHE A 121 3.82 -0.19 -2.97
CA PHE A 121 3.02 0.27 -1.84
C PHE A 121 3.54 -0.24 -0.50
N GLU A 122 3.92 -1.52 -0.40
CA GLU A 122 4.50 -2.07 0.84
C GLU A 122 5.81 -1.36 1.21
N LYS A 123 6.69 -1.11 0.23
CA LYS A 123 7.90 -0.29 0.42
C LYS A 123 7.57 1.16 0.84
N ALA A 124 6.48 1.72 0.33
CA ALA A 124 6.05 3.06 0.75
C ALA A 124 5.62 3.09 2.23
N PHE A 125 4.89 2.07 2.70
CA PHE A 125 4.52 1.94 4.11
C PHE A 125 5.72 1.67 5.02
N ALA A 126 6.62 0.77 4.61
CA ALA A 126 7.76 0.35 5.43
C ALA A 126 8.86 1.43 5.51
N GLU A 127 9.12 2.15 4.42
CA GLU A 127 10.29 3.03 4.31
C GLU A 127 9.93 4.50 4.11
N LYS A 128 9.09 4.80 3.10
CA LYS A 128 8.89 6.18 2.64
C LYS A 128 8.09 7.01 3.63
N PHE A 129 6.94 6.51 4.09
CA PHE A 129 6.09 7.26 5.01
C PHE A 129 6.78 7.51 6.37
N PRO A 130 7.42 6.52 7.01
CA PRO A 130 8.17 6.76 8.24
C PRO A 130 9.29 7.80 8.05
N ALA A 131 10.08 7.70 6.97
CA ALA A 131 11.13 8.66 6.68
C ALA A 131 10.59 10.09 6.48
N CYS A 132 9.44 10.21 5.80
CA CYS A 132 8.77 11.49 5.57
C CYS A 132 8.23 12.11 6.87
N SER A 133 7.60 11.32 7.73
CA SER A 133 7.13 11.76 9.06
C SER A 133 8.28 12.30 9.91
N ILE A 134 9.40 11.56 9.98
CA ILE A 134 10.61 11.99 10.70
C ILE A 134 11.14 13.31 10.14
N ALA A 135 11.29 13.42 8.82
CA ALA A 135 11.79 14.63 8.17
C ALA A 135 10.87 15.84 8.37
N ALA A 136 9.56 15.62 8.37
CA ALA A 136 8.55 16.65 8.61
C ALA A 136 8.41 17.06 10.09
N LYS A 137 9.03 16.30 11.01
CA LYS A 137 8.90 16.43 12.47
C LYS A 137 7.43 16.34 12.92
N ARG A 138 6.68 15.40 12.33
CA ARG A 138 5.26 15.16 12.58
C ARG A 138 4.96 13.68 12.70
#